data_AF-A0A1H5CC26-F1
#
_entry.id   AF-A0A1H5CC26-F1
#
_cell.length_a   1.000
_cell.length_b   1.000
_cell.length_c   1.000
_cell.angle_alpha   90.00
_cell.angle_beta   90.00
_cell.angle_gamma   90.00
#
_symmetry.space_group_name_H-M   'P 1'
#
loop_
_entity.id
_entity.type
_entity.pdbx_description
1 polymer ?
#
loop_
_entity_poly.entity_id
_entity_poly.type
_entity_poly.pdbx_seq_one_letter_code
_entity_poly.pdbx_strand_id
1 'polypeptide(L)' 'MKKSILNLGKTINKAEQKQINGGRRACSPFFFCAFDCEDGDACAVPNGMGGANRGTIVNGQCCL' A
#
# COMPACT_ATOMS: atom_id res chain seq x y z
N MET A 1 -11.09 -14.25 -33.70
CA MET A 1 -9.64 -14.45 -33.45
C MET A 1 -9.46 -14.84 -31.99
N LYS A 2 -9.00 -16.07 -31.69
CA LYS A 2 -8.70 -16.48 -30.31
C LYS A 2 -7.47 -15.68 -29.84
N LYS A 3 -7.68 -14.74 -28.91
CA LYS A 3 -6.57 -14.08 -28.23
C LYS A 3 -5.93 -15.13 -27.33
N SER A 4 -4.79 -15.68 -27.75
CA SER A 4 -3.96 -16.52 -26.90
C SER A 4 -3.41 -15.64 -25.79
N ILE A 5 -3.82 -15.89 -24.54
CA ILE A 5 -3.17 -15.27 -23.39
C ILE A 5 -1.77 -15.88 -23.35
N LEU A 6 -0.78 -15.08 -23.75
CA LEU A 6 0.62 -15.44 -23.70
C LEU A 6 0.95 -15.86 -22.25
N ASN A 7 1.24 -17.15 -22.04
CA ASN A 7 1.66 -17.69 -20.74
C ASN A 7 3.12 -17.27 -20.45
N LEU A 8 3.32 -15.98 -20.21
CA LEU A 8 4.62 -15.34 -19.95
C LEU A 8 5.04 -15.47 -18.47
N GLY A 9 4.96 -16.66 -17.89
CA GLY A 9 5.43 -16.85 -16.53
C GLY A 9 5.08 -18.17 -15.88
N LYS A 10 5.66 -18.37 -14.70
CA LYS A 10 5.41 -19.51 -13.82
C LYS A 10 3.93 -19.50 -13.41
N THR A 11 3.23 -20.62 -13.63
CA THR A 11 1.85 -20.79 -13.15
C THR A 11 1.85 -20.78 -11.63
N ILE A 12 1.44 -19.67 -11.03
CA ILE A 12 1.27 -19.54 -9.58
C ILE A 12 -0.08 -20.15 -9.16
N ASN A 13 -0.07 -20.87 -8.06
CA ASN A 13 -1.29 -21.43 -7.48
C ASN A 13 -2.07 -20.36 -6.67
N LYS A 14 -3.32 -20.67 -6.27
CA LYS A 14 -4.15 -19.72 -5.51
C LYS A 14 -3.57 -19.32 -4.15
N ALA A 15 -2.71 -20.14 -3.56
CA ALA A 15 -2.04 -19.81 -2.30
C ALA A 15 -0.91 -18.79 -2.52
N GLU A 16 -0.10 -19.00 -3.57
CA GLU A 16 0.97 -18.08 -3.98
C GLU A 16 0.39 -16.72 -4.42
N GLN A 17 -0.71 -16.72 -5.17
CA GLN A 17 -1.37 -15.48 -5.59
C GLN A 17 -1.85 -14.64 -4.40
N LYS A 18 -2.31 -15.27 -3.31
CA LYS A 18 -2.72 -14.56 -2.09
C LYS A 18 -1.55 -13.97 -1.30
N GLN A 19 -0.34 -14.51 -1.46
CA GLN A 19 0.86 -13.98 -0.81
C GLN A 19 1.42 -12.75 -1.54
N ILE A 20 1.04 -12.55 -2.80
CA ILE A 20 1.38 -11.35 -3.56
C ILE A 20 0.43 -10.24 -3.13
N ASN A 21 0.81 -9.53 -2.07
CA ASN A 21 0.21 -8.23 -1.73
C ASN A 21 0.71 -7.20 -2.75
N GLY A 22 0.09 -7.19 -3.93
CA GLY A 22 0.39 -6.23 -4.99
C GLY A 22 0.06 -4.80 -4.56
N GLY A 23 0.81 -3.84 -5.11
CA GLY A 23 0.68 -2.41 -4.81
C GLY A 23 1.98 -1.83 -4.26
N ARG A 24 2.43 -0.70 -4.81
CA ARG A 24 3.56 0.04 -4.22
C ARG A 24 3.08 0.67 -2.94
N ARG A 25 3.65 0.25 -1.80
CA ARG A 25 3.42 0.92 -0.51
C ARG A 25 3.87 2.38 -0.65
N ALA A 26 2.93 3.30 -0.57
CA ALA A 26 3.20 4.72 -0.71
C ALA A 26 3.42 5.30 0.68
N CYS A 27 4.68 5.58 1.01
CA CYS A 27 5.06 6.17 2.28
C CYS A 27 5.36 7.66 2.10
N SER A 28 4.85 8.47 3.02
CA SER A 28 5.06 9.92 3.05
C SER A 28 5.66 10.34 4.40
N PRO A 29 6.73 11.17 4.41
CA PRO A 29 7.21 11.82 5.64
C PRO A 29 6.30 12.99 6.07
N PHE A 30 5.40 13.46 5.18
CA PHE A 30 4.44 14.52 5.48
C PHE A 30 3.07 13.90 5.74
N PHE A 31 2.68 13.86 7.01
CA PHE A 31 1.44 13.24 7.45
C PHE A 31 0.93 13.87 8.76
N PHE A 32 -0.34 13.60 9.05
CA PHE A 32 -0.98 13.87 10.34
C PHE A 32 -0.97 12.60 11.19
N CYS A 33 -0.74 12.72 12.50
CA CYS A 33 -1.01 11.67 13.48
C CYS A 33 -1.84 12.25 14.63
N ALA A 34 -2.58 11.41 15.34
CA ALA A 34 -3.44 11.82 16.46
C ALA A 34 -2.77 11.67 17.84
N PHE A 35 -1.73 10.82 17.94
CA PHE A 35 -1.11 10.40 19.20
C PHE A 35 0.41 10.69 19.18
N ASP A 36 1.23 9.77 19.68
CA ASP A 36 2.67 9.93 19.87
C ASP A 36 3.48 9.81 18.57
N CYS A 37 2.81 9.60 17.42
CA CYS A 37 3.43 9.47 16.10
C CYS A 37 4.46 8.32 16.05
N GLU A 38 4.25 7.27 16.84
CA GLU A 38 5.16 6.12 16.91
C GLU A 38 4.86 5.09 15.82
N ASP A 39 5.84 4.22 15.53
CA ASP A 39 5.64 3.13 14.59
C ASP A 39 4.48 2.22 15.02
N GLY A 40 3.55 1.99 14.10
CA GLY A 40 2.30 1.28 14.38
C GLY A 40 1.08 2.18 14.60
N ASP A 41 1.27 3.48 14.86
CA ASP A 41 0.16 4.41 15.02
C ASP A 41 -0.58 4.68 13.70
N ALA A 42 -1.86 5.03 13.84
CA ALA A 42 -2.67 5.50 12.73
C ALA A 42 -2.20 6.90 12.28
N CYS A 43 -2.07 7.06 10.97
CA CYS A 43 -1.65 8.32 10.35
C CYS A 43 -2.50 8.64 9.13
N ALA A 44 -2.41 9.89 8.66
CA ALA A 44 -3.12 10.33 7.46
C ALA A 44 -2.26 11.25 6.57
N VAL A 45 -2.18 10.95 5.27
CA VAL A 45 -1.44 11.75 4.27
C VAL A 45 -2.41 12.64 3.49
N PRO A 46 -2.22 13.97 3.43
CA PRO A 46 -3.07 14.86 2.62
C PRO A 46 -3.13 14.40 1.16
N ASN A 47 -4.32 14.38 0.57
CA ASN A 47 -4.51 13.89 -0.81
C ASN A 47 -4.77 14.98 -1.85
N GLY A 48 -4.68 16.27 -1.48
CA GLY A 48 -4.91 17.40 -2.39
C GLY A 48 -6.36 17.66 -2.77
N MET A 49 -7.31 16.81 -2.34
CA MET A 49 -8.75 16.95 -2.60
C MET A 49 -9.51 17.49 -1.37
N GLY A 50 -8.80 18.06 -0.40
CA GLY A 50 -9.38 18.49 0.89
C GLY A 50 -9.57 17.35 1.89
N GLY A 51 -9.05 16.15 1.61
CA GLY A 51 -9.06 15.01 2.53
C GLY A 51 -7.66 14.46 2.81
N ALA A 52 -7.62 13.29 3.46
CA ALA A 52 -6.40 12.57 3.72
C ALA A 52 -6.59 11.06 3.56
N ASN A 53 -5.56 10.38 3.06
CA ASN A 53 -5.51 8.93 2.95
C ASN A 53 -4.98 8.37 4.27
N ARG A 54 -5.70 7.41 4.86
CA ARG A 54 -5.29 6.78 6.13
C ARG A 54 -4.26 5.67 5.89
N GLY A 55 -3.29 5.58 6.77
CA GLY A 55 -2.27 4.54 6.78
C GLY A 55 -1.76 4.26 8.19
N THR A 56 -0.59 3.63 8.25
CA THR A 56 0.11 3.31 9.50
C THR A 56 1.54 3.83 9.43
N ILE A 57 2.05 4.34 10.55
CA ILE A 57 3.44 4.79 10.65
C ILE A 57 4.38 3.58 10.62
N VAL A 58 5.36 3.61 9.73
CA VAL A 58 6.42 2.60 9.60
C VAL A 58 7.74 3.31 9.35
N ASN A 59 8.72 3.09 10.23
CA ASN A 59 10.02 3.77 10.23
C ASN A 59 9.86 5.31 10.18
N GLY A 60 8.91 5.85 10.95
CA GLY A 60 8.65 7.29 11.02
C GLY A 60 8.00 7.90 9.77
N GLN A 61 7.43 7.08 8.87
CA GLN A 61 6.68 7.54 7.70
C GLN A 61 5.27 6.97 7.68
N CYS A 62 4.29 7.76 7.24
CA CYS A 62 2.94 7.25 7.05
C CYS A 62 2.84 6.46 5.75
N CYS A 63 2.60 5.16 5.85
CA CYS A 63 2.50 4.26 4.71
C CYS A 63 1.06 3.81 4.47
N LEU A 64 0.58 4.06 3.25
CA LEU A 64 -0.72 3.64 2.71
C LEU A 64 -0.67 2.23 2.11
#